data_AF-A0A0V0HHG1-F1
#
_entry.id   AF-A0A0V0HHG1-F1
#
_cell.length_a   1.000
_cell.length_b   1.000
_cell.length_c   1.000
_cell.angle_alpha   90.00
_cell.angle_beta   90.00
_cell.angle_gamma   90.00
#
_symmetry.space_group_name_H-M   'P 1'
#
loop_
_entity.id
_entity.type
_entity.pdbx_description
1 polymer ?
#
loop_
_entity_poly.entity_id
_entity_poly.type
_entity_poly.pdbx_seq_one_letter_code
_entity_poly.pdbx_strand_id
1 'polypeptide(L)'
;MEQIKGNEDDSKIGNSSEMISIMDWYLSLETGKFWFPAQVFNREVQNGLVGFMLSCYDAEVSYDCRTNTFSARYPSYGSKMSLEDDIEWNRLRAPTVDTLPFVFHVSDCLDDLKPDDHIEIQWRKSKEFAYGWWYGVVGHLESCSGSKLNCHCHASETVLLEFKQYTPGSRWRQTVINRKDHREVGNEGDGFYGGIRKLYSDKEISLWNRLLPNNTLE
;
A
#
# COMPACT_ATOMS: atom_id res chain seq x y z
N MET A 1 23.53 -66.12 23.64
CA MET A 1 23.79 -64.85 24.34
C MET A 1 24.54 -63.96 23.38
N GLU A 2 23.81 -63.41 22.41
CA GLU A 2 23.15 -62.08 22.46
C GLU A 2 24.10 -61.01 21.92
N GLN A 3 23.95 -60.74 20.62
CA GLN A 3 24.45 -59.52 19.99
C GLN A 3 23.48 -58.40 20.35
N ILE A 4 23.94 -57.44 21.16
CA ILE A 4 23.24 -56.18 21.38
C ILE A 4 23.61 -55.27 20.20
N LYS A 5 22.68 -55.15 19.25
CA LYS A 5 22.73 -54.17 18.16
C LYS A 5 22.22 -52.85 18.73
N GLY A 6 23.13 -51.92 19.02
CA GLY A 6 22.79 -50.56 19.44
C GLY A 6 22.13 -49.82 18.28
N ASN A 7 20.87 -49.42 18.48
CA ASN A 7 20.20 -48.40 17.67
C ASN A 7 20.83 -47.05 18.02
N GLU A 8 21.77 -46.58 17.20
CA GLU A 8 22.21 -45.18 17.22
C GLU A 8 21.22 -44.33 16.41
N ASP A 9 20.25 -43.79 17.14
CA ASP A 9 19.92 -42.36 17.16
C ASP A 9 19.75 -41.64 15.79
N ASP A 10 18.77 -42.08 15.01
CA ASP A 10 18.26 -41.41 13.79
C ASP A 10 17.61 -40.03 14.07
N SER A 11 17.57 -39.60 15.34
CA SER A 11 16.93 -38.36 15.81
C SER A 11 17.76 -37.09 15.58
N LYS A 12 19.08 -37.21 15.39
CA LYS A 12 20.00 -36.07 15.22
C LYS A 12 20.15 -35.59 13.79
N ILE A 13 19.99 -36.48 12.81
CA ILE A 13 20.20 -36.18 11.38
C ILE A 13 19.07 -35.31 10.83
N GLY A 14 17.83 -35.50 11.31
CA GLY A 14 16.68 -34.63 10.97
C GLY A 14 16.89 -33.18 11.41
N ASN A 15 17.33 -32.97 12.65
CA ASN A 15 17.60 -31.64 13.21
C ASN A 15 18.73 -30.89 12.49
N SER A 16 19.79 -31.57 12.03
CA SER A 16 20.89 -30.91 11.32
C SER A 16 20.49 -30.41 9.93
N SER A 17 19.68 -31.17 9.21
CA SER A 17 19.20 -30.80 7.87
C SER A 17 18.24 -29.60 7.94
N GLU A 18 17.33 -29.60 8.91
CA GLU A 18 16.41 -28.49 9.16
C GLU A 18 17.15 -27.21 9.57
N MET A 19 18.17 -27.32 10.43
CA MET A 19 19.00 -26.19 10.83
C MET A 19 19.80 -25.60 9.66
N ILE A 20 20.34 -26.44 8.77
CA ILE A 20 21.02 -25.99 7.55
C ILE A 20 20.03 -25.23 6.66
N SER A 21 18.82 -25.76 6.49
CA SER A 21 17.78 -25.08 5.72
C SER A 21 17.42 -23.71 6.31
N ILE A 22 17.19 -23.60 7.62
CA ILE A 22 16.86 -22.32 8.29
C ILE A 22 17.99 -21.31 8.11
N MET A 23 19.25 -21.73 8.24
CA MET A 23 20.41 -20.85 8.05
C MET A 23 20.54 -20.38 6.61
N ASP A 24 20.28 -21.25 5.63
CA ASP A 24 20.28 -20.89 4.21
C ASP A 24 19.18 -19.87 3.88
N TRP A 25 17.99 -20.02 4.48
CA TRP A 25 16.90 -19.06 4.37
C TRP A 25 17.25 -17.70 4.97
N TYR A 26 17.78 -17.69 6.20
CA TYR A 26 18.21 -16.47 6.87
C TYR A 26 19.30 -15.74 6.07
N LEU A 27 20.32 -16.47 5.61
CA LEU A 27 21.37 -15.90 4.78
C LEU A 27 20.81 -15.35 3.46
N SER A 28 19.84 -16.03 2.85
CA SER A 28 19.21 -15.56 1.61
C SER A 28 18.42 -14.26 1.84
N LEU A 29 17.77 -14.12 2.99
CA LEU A 29 17.05 -12.90 3.39
C LEU A 29 18.00 -11.75 3.66
N GLU A 30 19.11 -11.99 4.36
CA GLU A 30 20.07 -10.95 4.75
C GLU A 30 20.97 -10.47 3.59
N THR A 31 21.13 -11.28 2.54
CA THR A 31 22.09 -11.01 1.44
C THR A 31 21.45 -10.55 0.13
N GLY A 32 20.18 -10.18 0.16
CA GLY A 32 19.45 -9.67 -1.00
C GLY A 32 19.06 -10.74 -2.03
N LYS A 33 19.15 -12.02 -1.67
CA LYS A 33 18.82 -13.13 -2.57
C LYS A 33 17.33 -13.48 -2.54
N PHE A 34 16.69 -13.28 -1.39
CA PHE A 34 15.28 -13.59 -1.20
C PHE A 34 14.42 -12.35 -1.49
N TRP A 35 13.45 -12.52 -2.41
CA TRP A 35 12.47 -11.51 -2.76
C TRP A 35 11.11 -11.89 -2.19
N PHE A 36 10.41 -10.93 -1.61
CA PHE A 36 9.11 -11.16 -0.99
C PHE A 36 8.15 -9.98 -1.22
N PRO A 37 6.83 -10.21 -1.20
CA PRO A 37 5.85 -9.16 -1.44
C PRO A 37 5.83 -8.17 -0.27
N ALA A 38 5.90 -6.90 -0.60
CA ALA A 38 5.70 -5.80 0.32
C ALA A 38 5.06 -4.63 -0.42
N GLN A 39 4.75 -3.59 0.34
CA GLN A 39 4.24 -2.34 -0.18
C GLN A 39 5.22 -1.21 0.14
N VAL A 40 5.57 -0.42 -0.88
CA VAL A 40 6.54 0.69 -0.79
C VAL A 40 5.80 2.02 -0.84
N PHE A 41 5.99 2.85 0.18
CA PHE A 41 5.45 4.20 0.22
C PHE A 41 6.25 5.19 -0.64
N ASN A 42 5.56 6.17 -1.23
CA ASN A 42 6.14 7.38 -1.80
C ASN A 42 7.22 7.11 -2.87
N ARG A 43 7.02 6.10 -3.72
CA ARG A 43 7.92 5.73 -4.83
C ARG A 43 8.45 6.95 -5.61
N GLU A 44 7.61 7.93 -5.90
CA GLU A 44 7.93 9.02 -6.81
C GLU A 44 8.57 10.26 -6.14
N VAL A 45 8.71 10.25 -4.80
CA VAL A 45 9.31 11.37 -4.05
C VAL A 45 10.81 11.50 -4.35
N GLN A 46 11.52 10.38 -4.55
CA GLN A 46 12.94 10.41 -4.93
C GLN A 46 13.18 10.95 -6.34
N ASN A 47 12.17 10.91 -7.22
CA ASN A 47 12.27 11.41 -8.60
C ASN A 47 11.89 12.91 -8.73
N GLY A 48 11.67 13.62 -7.62
CA GLY A 48 11.28 15.03 -7.62
C GLY A 48 9.86 15.31 -8.12
N LEU A 49 9.07 14.26 -8.39
CA LEU A 49 7.66 14.36 -8.78
C LEU A 49 6.81 14.44 -7.52
N VAL A 50 6.84 15.62 -6.90
CA VAL A 50 6.19 15.86 -5.60
C VAL A 50 4.67 15.62 -5.65
N GLY A 51 4.04 15.68 -6.83
CA GLY A 51 2.60 15.49 -7.03
C GLY A 51 2.03 14.10 -6.69
N PHE A 52 2.84 13.09 -6.37
CA PHE A 52 2.38 11.73 -6.08
C PHE A 52 2.69 11.27 -4.65
N MET A 53 2.84 12.22 -3.72
CA MET A 53 2.98 11.91 -2.28
C MET A 53 1.72 11.27 -1.70
N LEU A 54 1.92 10.55 -0.60
CA LEU A 54 0.92 9.74 0.09
C LEU A 54 0.37 8.61 -0.78
N SER A 55 1.27 8.00 -1.55
CA SER A 55 1.00 6.82 -2.37
C SER A 55 1.74 5.60 -1.83
N CYS A 56 1.23 4.41 -2.11
CA CYS A 56 1.83 3.14 -1.74
C CYS A 56 1.62 2.11 -2.87
N TYR A 57 2.67 1.37 -3.23
CA TYR A 57 2.62 0.44 -4.36
C TYR A 57 3.05 -0.96 -3.95
N ASP A 58 2.38 -1.96 -4.51
CA ASP A 58 2.82 -3.35 -4.40
C ASP A 58 4.14 -3.55 -5.15
N ALA A 59 5.08 -4.21 -4.50
CA ALA A 59 6.38 -4.55 -5.05
C ALA A 59 6.86 -5.88 -4.47
N GLU A 60 7.82 -6.49 -5.15
CA GLU A 60 8.67 -7.47 -4.48
C GLU A 60 9.91 -6.73 -3.98
N VAL A 61 10.27 -6.96 -2.72
CA VAL A 61 11.40 -6.32 -2.07
C VAL A 61 12.44 -7.33 -1.64
N SER A 62 13.68 -6.89 -1.53
CA SER A 62 14.82 -7.70 -1.12
C SER A 62 15.71 -6.89 -0.18
N TYR A 63 16.16 -7.49 0.91
CA TYR A 63 16.93 -6.83 1.97
C TYR A 63 18.43 -7.11 1.83
N ASP A 64 19.28 -6.08 1.95
CA ASP A 64 20.74 -6.23 2.06
C ASP A 64 21.21 -5.70 3.41
N CYS A 65 21.74 -6.60 4.26
CA CYS A 65 22.22 -6.26 5.59
C CYS A 65 23.47 -5.38 5.59
N ARG A 66 24.24 -5.36 4.49
CA ARG A 66 25.47 -4.55 4.38
C ARG A 66 25.15 -3.07 4.29
N THR A 67 24.09 -2.72 3.58
CA THR A 67 23.59 -1.35 3.45
C THR A 67 22.47 -1.05 4.45
N ASN A 68 21.86 -2.09 5.03
CA ASN A 68 20.65 -2.02 5.84
C ASN A 68 19.48 -1.33 5.12
N THR A 69 19.35 -1.62 3.83
CA THR A 69 18.31 -1.07 2.95
C THR A 69 17.66 -2.17 2.12
N PHE A 70 16.58 -1.81 1.43
CA PHE A 70 15.87 -2.69 0.52
C PHE A 70 16.00 -2.21 -0.92
N SER A 71 15.94 -3.17 -1.84
CA SER A 71 15.63 -2.95 -3.25
C SER A 71 14.21 -3.38 -3.53
N ALA A 72 13.47 -2.64 -4.36
CA ALA A 72 12.12 -2.98 -4.81
C ALA A 72 12.08 -3.18 -6.32
N ARG A 73 11.34 -4.19 -6.76
CA ARG A 73 10.95 -4.39 -8.16
C ARG A 73 9.44 -4.23 -8.29
N TYR A 74 9.03 -3.31 -9.15
CA TYR A 74 7.63 -3.00 -9.36
C TYR A 74 7.07 -3.74 -10.56
N PRO A 75 5.83 -4.25 -10.47
CA PRO A 75 5.14 -4.83 -11.61
C PRO A 75 4.90 -3.75 -12.67
N SER A 76 5.47 -3.94 -13.86
CA SER A 76 5.27 -3.06 -15.01
C SER A 76 4.76 -3.85 -16.21
N TYR A 77 3.77 -3.32 -16.92
CA TYR A 77 3.41 -3.84 -18.23
C TYR A 77 4.44 -3.34 -19.26
N GLY A 78 5.20 -4.25 -19.87
CA GLY A 78 6.30 -3.93 -20.79
C GLY A 78 7.69 -4.29 -20.23
N SER A 79 8.67 -4.39 -21.14
CA SER A 79 9.95 -5.08 -20.95
C SER A 79 10.96 -4.44 -19.98
N LYS A 80 10.56 -3.45 -19.17
CA LYS A 80 11.47 -2.82 -18.22
C LYS A 80 10.83 -2.70 -16.83
N MET A 81 11.06 -3.75 -16.04
CA MET A 81 10.82 -3.76 -14.60
C MET A 81 11.49 -2.52 -13.97
N SER A 82 10.71 -1.72 -13.25
CA SER A 82 11.28 -0.60 -12.49
C SER A 82 11.95 -1.15 -11.24
N LEU A 83 13.22 -0.81 -11.05
CA LEU A 83 13.97 -1.06 -9.83
C LEU A 83 14.11 0.26 -9.06
N GLU A 84 14.02 0.17 -7.74
CA GLU A 84 14.33 1.24 -6.80
C GLU A 84 15.21 0.65 -5.70
N ASP A 85 16.34 1.28 -5.44
CA ASP A 85 17.29 0.86 -4.42
C ASP A 85 17.25 1.84 -3.23
N ASP A 86 18.00 1.52 -2.16
CA ASP A 86 18.15 2.37 -0.98
C ASP A 86 16.82 2.70 -0.27
N ILE A 87 15.88 1.75 -0.27
CA ILE A 87 14.60 1.89 0.42
C ILE A 87 14.82 1.61 1.92
N GLU A 88 14.44 2.57 2.75
CA GLU A 88 14.50 2.44 4.21
C GLU A 88 13.31 1.64 4.77
N TRP A 89 13.50 1.03 5.95
CA TRP A 89 12.47 0.28 6.69
C TRP A 89 11.18 1.07 6.93
N ASN A 90 11.28 2.38 7.15
CA ASN A 90 10.13 3.27 7.41
C ASN A 90 9.21 3.46 6.18
N ARG A 91 9.68 3.10 4.97
CA ARG A 91 8.94 3.19 3.71
C ARG A 91 8.26 1.88 3.32
N LEU A 92 8.42 0.82 4.12
CA LEU A 92 7.80 -0.47 3.84
C LEU A 92 6.64 -0.76 4.78
N ARG A 93 5.64 -1.44 4.24
CA ARG A 93 4.63 -2.17 5.02
C ARG A 93 4.33 -3.51 4.37
N ALA A 94 3.71 -4.41 5.14
CA ALA A 94 3.10 -5.61 4.58
C ALA A 94 1.91 -5.22 3.67
N PRO A 95 1.61 -6.00 2.61
CA PRO A 95 0.43 -5.77 1.79
C PRO A 95 -0.84 -5.80 2.64
N THR A 96 -1.69 -4.78 2.48
CA THR A 96 -2.89 -4.61 3.30
C THR A 96 -4.11 -5.33 2.75
N VAL A 97 -4.05 -5.77 1.50
CA VAL A 97 -5.07 -6.57 0.83
C VAL A 97 -4.41 -7.66 -0.01
N ASP A 98 -5.06 -8.81 -0.11
CA ASP A 98 -4.64 -9.91 -1.00
C ASP A 98 -5.22 -9.69 -2.40
N THR A 99 -4.98 -8.51 -2.97
CA THR A 99 -5.43 -8.14 -4.31
C THR A 99 -4.22 -7.97 -5.20
N LEU A 100 -4.24 -8.58 -6.38
CA LEU A 100 -3.12 -8.45 -7.33
C LEU A 100 -3.00 -7.00 -7.83
N PRO A 101 -1.79 -6.53 -8.19
CA PRO A 101 -1.54 -5.12 -8.51
C PRO A 101 -2.35 -4.57 -9.70
N PHE A 102 -2.79 -5.42 -10.63
CA PHE A 102 -3.60 -5.02 -11.79
C PHE A 102 -5.10 -5.25 -11.60
N VAL A 103 -5.51 -5.77 -10.45
CA VAL A 103 -6.89 -6.13 -10.16
C VAL A 103 -7.55 -5.03 -9.36
N PHE A 104 -8.72 -4.63 -9.84
CA PHE A 104 -9.57 -3.66 -9.15
C PHE A 104 -10.04 -4.24 -7.81
N HIS A 105 -9.84 -3.49 -6.73
CA HIS A 105 -10.32 -3.85 -5.40
C HIS A 105 -11.81 -3.53 -5.27
N VAL A 106 -12.61 -4.52 -4.91
CA VAL A 106 -14.05 -4.35 -4.67
C VAL A 106 -14.26 -3.78 -3.27
N SER A 107 -14.66 -2.52 -3.19
CA SER A 107 -14.92 -1.82 -1.94
C SER A 107 -16.12 -2.41 -1.19
N ASP A 108 -15.91 -2.84 0.05
CA ASP A 108 -16.96 -3.35 0.96
C ASP A 108 -17.40 -2.33 2.02
N CYS A 109 -16.72 -1.18 2.08
CA CYS A 109 -16.86 -0.19 3.15
C CYS A 109 -17.63 1.09 2.76
N LEU A 110 -18.14 1.19 1.53
CA LEU A 110 -18.68 2.44 0.98
C LEU A 110 -19.90 2.96 1.76
N ASP A 111 -20.75 2.06 2.24
CA ASP A 111 -21.93 2.42 3.04
C ASP A 111 -21.57 2.97 4.43
N ASP A 112 -20.41 2.56 4.97
CA ASP A 112 -19.93 2.95 6.30
C ASP A 112 -19.10 4.24 6.29
N LEU A 113 -18.87 4.83 5.12
CA LEU A 113 -18.09 6.07 4.99
C LEU A 113 -18.86 7.27 5.56
N LYS A 114 -18.21 7.93 6.52
CA LYS A 114 -18.65 9.20 7.12
C LYS A 114 -17.50 10.21 7.09
N PRO A 115 -17.80 11.52 7.17
CA PRO A 115 -16.77 12.55 7.25
C PRO A 115 -15.72 12.26 8.34
N ASP A 116 -14.49 12.65 8.06
CA ASP A 116 -13.27 12.41 8.84
C ASP A 116 -12.77 10.95 8.87
N ASP A 117 -13.47 10.00 8.24
CA ASP A 117 -12.91 8.66 8.06
C ASP A 117 -11.67 8.70 7.15
N HIS A 118 -10.68 7.89 7.48
CA HIS A 118 -9.46 7.73 6.70
C HIS A 118 -9.62 6.60 5.69
N ILE A 119 -9.15 6.82 4.46
CA ILE A 119 -9.31 5.86 3.37
C ILE A 119 -8.03 5.72 2.56
N GLU A 120 -7.94 4.63 1.84
CA GLU A 120 -7.08 4.52 0.66
C GLU A 120 -7.92 4.24 -0.57
N ILE A 121 -7.55 4.87 -1.68
CA ILE A 121 -8.16 4.66 -2.98
C ILE A 121 -7.12 4.14 -3.97
N GLN A 122 -7.50 3.14 -4.77
CA GLN A 122 -6.72 2.68 -5.90
C GLN A 122 -6.72 3.76 -6.99
N TRP A 123 -5.54 4.09 -7.49
CA TRP A 123 -5.36 4.93 -8.68
C TRP A 123 -4.28 4.36 -9.59
N ARG A 124 -4.44 4.55 -10.90
CA ARG A 124 -3.44 4.24 -11.93
C ARG A 124 -3.49 5.27 -13.06
N LYS A 125 -2.35 5.54 -13.68
CA LYS A 125 -2.27 6.51 -14.79
C LYS A 125 -2.99 6.03 -16.06
N SER A 126 -2.80 4.76 -16.42
CA SER A 126 -3.46 4.12 -17.56
C SER A 126 -3.68 2.64 -17.24
N LYS A 127 -4.44 1.93 -18.08
CA LYS A 127 -4.74 0.50 -17.88
C LYS A 127 -3.52 -0.43 -17.98
N GLU A 128 -2.41 0.08 -18.50
CA GLU A 128 -1.13 -0.62 -18.57
C GLU A 128 -0.36 -0.57 -17.24
N PHE A 129 -0.70 0.36 -16.35
CA PHE A 129 -0.05 0.46 -15.04
C PHE A 129 -0.83 -0.31 -13.97
N ALA A 130 -0.07 -0.89 -13.03
CA ALA A 130 -0.64 -1.41 -11.79
C ALA A 130 -1.26 -0.27 -10.97
N TYR A 131 -2.24 -0.62 -10.15
CA TYR A 131 -2.77 0.28 -9.15
C TYR A 131 -1.74 0.56 -8.07
N GLY A 132 -1.67 1.82 -7.64
CA GLY A 132 -1.17 2.16 -6.31
C GLY A 132 -2.33 2.60 -5.42
N TRP A 133 -2.06 2.77 -4.14
CA TRP A 133 -2.99 3.20 -3.12
C TRP A 133 -2.67 4.62 -2.68
N TRP A 134 -3.65 5.52 -2.79
CA TRP A 134 -3.54 6.90 -2.35
C TRP A 134 -4.32 7.12 -1.08
N TYR A 135 -3.67 7.69 -0.07
CA TYR A 135 -4.31 8.05 1.16
C TYR A 135 -5.14 9.33 1.00
N GLY A 136 -6.34 9.30 1.58
CA GLY A 136 -7.23 10.45 1.66
C GLY A 136 -8.12 10.37 2.90
N VAL A 137 -9.01 11.33 3.03
CA VAL A 137 -10.03 11.36 4.07
C VAL A 137 -11.39 11.65 3.47
N VAL A 138 -12.46 11.21 4.12
CA VAL A 138 -13.82 11.56 3.72
C VAL A 138 -14.10 13.00 4.14
N GLY A 139 -14.41 13.85 3.18
CA GLY A 139 -14.77 15.25 3.41
C GLY A 139 -16.26 15.45 3.67
N HIS A 140 -16.62 16.68 4.03
CA HIS A 140 -18.01 17.12 4.07
C HIS A 140 -18.46 17.58 2.67
N LEU A 141 -19.70 17.26 2.30
CA LEU A 141 -20.33 17.80 1.09
C LEU A 141 -20.43 19.33 1.19
N GLU A 142 -20.40 20.02 0.04
CA GLU A 142 -20.50 21.49 -0.02
C GLU A 142 -21.78 22.04 0.63
N SER A 143 -22.88 21.27 0.59
CA SER A 143 -24.15 21.60 1.24
C SER A 143 -24.15 21.45 2.76
N CYS A 144 -23.09 20.86 3.34
CA CYS A 144 -22.98 20.61 4.77
C CYS A 144 -22.18 21.73 5.46
N SER A 145 -22.69 22.22 6.59
CA SER A 145 -22.03 23.26 7.40
C SER A 145 -20.77 22.78 8.14
N GLY A 146 -20.34 21.53 7.94
CA GLY A 146 -19.26 20.90 8.72
C GLY A 146 -19.57 20.71 10.22
N SER A 147 -20.78 21.04 10.68
CA SER A 147 -21.15 20.90 12.10
C SER A 147 -21.34 19.43 12.48
N LYS A 148 -20.59 18.97 13.50
CA LYS A 148 -20.71 17.60 14.03
C LYS A 148 -22.13 17.23 14.48
N LEU A 149 -22.93 18.20 14.89
CA LEU A 149 -24.29 17.97 15.42
C LEU A 149 -25.35 17.84 14.33
N ASN A 150 -25.14 18.44 13.15
CA ASN A 150 -26.14 18.52 12.07
C ASN A 150 -25.61 17.96 10.74
N CYS A 151 -24.59 17.10 10.79
CA CYS A 151 -24.02 16.52 9.58
C CYS A 151 -24.82 15.29 9.13
N HIS A 152 -25.36 15.36 7.90
CA HIS A 152 -26.07 14.25 7.25
C HIS A 152 -25.32 13.66 6.05
N CYS A 153 -24.03 13.96 5.88
CA CYS A 153 -23.23 13.46 4.75
C CYS A 153 -23.14 11.93 4.72
N HIS A 154 -23.18 11.26 5.87
CA HIS A 154 -23.15 9.80 5.94
C HIS A 154 -24.41 9.14 5.35
N ALA A 155 -25.54 9.86 5.30
CA ALA A 155 -26.79 9.37 4.73
C ALA A 155 -26.94 9.69 3.23
N SER A 156 -26.07 10.54 2.70
CA SER A 156 -26.06 10.90 1.28
C SER A 156 -25.39 9.79 0.46
N GLU A 157 -25.98 9.45 -0.68
CA GLU A 157 -25.37 8.52 -1.64
C GLU A 157 -24.03 9.05 -2.17
N THR A 158 -23.91 10.37 -2.26
CA THR A 158 -22.69 11.07 -2.66
C THR A 158 -21.72 11.18 -1.49
N VAL A 159 -20.47 10.79 -1.71
CA VAL A 159 -19.36 10.88 -0.76
C VAL A 159 -18.24 11.73 -1.38
N LEU A 160 -17.76 12.73 -0.63
CA LEU A 160 -16.61 13.53 -1.01
C LEU A 160 -15.34 12.90 -0.44
N LEU A 161 -14.35 12.65 -1.27
CA LEU A 161 -13.01 12.27 -0.85
C LEU A 161 -12.09 13.48 -0.98
N GLU A 162 -11.26 13.69 0.02
CA GLU A 162 -10.33 14.82 0.10
C GLU A 162 -8.89 14.33 0.30
N PHE A 163 -7.99 14.90 -0.50
CA PHE A 163 -6.57 14.59 -0.52
C PHE A 163 -5.79 15.81 0.00
N LYS A 164 -5.54 15.80 1.31
CA LYS A 164 -5.03 16.98 2.03
C LYS A 164 -3.62 17.42 1.65
N GLN A 165 -2.88 16.56 0.95
CA GLN A 165 -1.56 16.86 0.41
C GLN A 165 -1.60 17.92 -0.71
N TYR A 166 -2.70 18.10 -1.44
CA TYR A 166 -2.81 19.10 -2.51
C TYR A 166 -3.35 20.44 -2.01
N THR A 167 -3.03 21.54 -2.67
CA THR A 167 -3.53 22.88 -2.32
C THR A 167 -5.04 23.01 -2.55
N PRO A 168 -5.74 23.87 -1.78
CA PRO A 168 -7.12 24.25 -2.09
C PRO A 168 -7.21 24.86 -3.49
N GLY A 169 -8.04 24.27 -4.36
CA GLY A 169 -8.20 24.66 -5.77
C GLY A 169 -7.47 23.76 -6.76
N SER A 170 -6.57 22.88 -6.30
CA SER A 170 -5.99 21.84 -7.16
C SER A 170 -7.07 20.84 -7.60
N ARG A 171 -7.05 20.45 -8.87
CA ARG A 171 -7.98 19.44 -9.41
C ARG A 171 -7.86 18.07 -8.74
N TRP A 172 -6.73 17.81 -8.09
CA TRP A 172 -6.44 16.58 -7.37
C TRP A 172 -6.87 16.61 -5.90
N ARG A 173 -7.30 17.78 -5.39
CA ARG A 173 -7.65 17.97 -3.99
C ARG A 173 -8.90 17.19 -3.57
N GLN A 174 -9.87 17.07 -4.46
CA GLN A 174 -11.16 16.45 -4.15
C GLN A 174 -11.65 15.60 -5.31
N THR A 175 -12.32 14.50 -4.97
CA THR A 175 -13.15 13.76 -5.92
C THR A 175 -14.45 13.33 -5.26
N VAL A 176 -15.47 13.10 -6.07
CA VAL A 176 -16.80 12.73 -5.60
C VAL A 176 -17.13 11.34 -6.13
N ILE A 177 -17.61 10.48 -5.24
CA ILE A 177 -18.03 9.12 -5.58
C ILE A 177 -19.50 8.91 -5.18
N ASN A 178 -20.15 7.90 -5.78
CA ASN A 178 -21.48 7.45 -5.37
C ASN A 178 -21.36 6.08 -4.69
N ARG A 179 -21.76 5.96 -3.42
CA ARG A 179 -21.59 4.73 -2.63
C ARG A 179 -22.36 3.51 -3.16
N LYS A 180 -23.42 3.69 -3.96
CA LYS A 180 -24.27 2.59 -4.47
C LYS A 180 -23.74 1.96 -5.75
N ASP A 181 -23.17 2.78 -6.65
CA ASP A 181 -22.79 2.36 -8.00
C ASP A 181 -21.29 2.56 -8.29
N HIS A 182 -20.46 2.74 -7.25
CA HIS A 182 -19.04 3.02 -7.44
C HIS A 182 -18.31 1.88 -8.14
N ARG A 183 -17.57 2.24 -9.20
CA ARG A 183 -16.68 1.36 -9.97
C ARG A 183 -15.40 2.11 -10.28
N GLU A 184 -14.51 1.48 -11.04
CA GLU A 184 -13.40 2.21 -11.66
C GLU A 184 -13.96 3.31 -12.57
N VAL A 185 -13.57 4.56 -12.27
CA VAL A 185 -13.93 5.77 -13.00
C VAL A 185 -12.65 6.50 -13.40
N GLY A 186 -12.74 7.40 -14.38
CA GLY A 186 -11.60 8.18 -14.84
C GLY A 186 -11.33 8.04 -16.33
N ASN A 187 -10.20 8.57 -16.76
CA ASN A 187 -9.80 8.68 -18.17
C ASN A 187 -8.27 8.78 -18.30
N GLU A 188 -7.74 8.72 -19.52
CA GLU A 188 -6.29 8.77 -19.77
C GLU A 188 -5.61 10.09 -19.35
N GLY A 189 -6.37 11.18 -19.18
CA GLY A 189 -5.86 12.48 -18.75
C GLY A 189 -5.71 12.61 -17.23
N ASP A 190 -6.66 12.05 -16.47
CA ASP A 190 -6.72 12.14 -14.99
C ASP A 190 -6.32 10.84 -14.28
N GLY A 191 -6.09 9.78 -15.06
CA GLY A 191 -5.96 8.43 -14.55
C GLY A 191 -7.29 7.80 -14.20
N PHE A 192 -7.22 6.54 -13.78
CA PHE A 192 -8.34 5.73 -13.37
C PHE A 192 -8.26 5.45 -11.87
N TYR A 193 -9.37 5.58 -11.16
CA TYR A 193 -9.46 5.31 -9.73
C TYR A 193 -10.77 4.62 -9.38
N GLY A 194 -10.78 3.90 -8.26
CA GLY A 194 -12.07 3.49 -7.70
C GLY A 194 -12.04 2.58 -6.49
N GLY A 195 -11.19 1.54 -6.45
CA GLY A 195 -11.19 0.60 -5.32
C GLY A 195 -10.87 1.34 -4.02
N ILE A 196 -11.73 1.26 -3.02
CA ILE A 196 -11.61 2.03 -1.77
C ILE A 196 -11.63 1.07 -0.59
N ARG A 197 -10.68 1.27 0.31
CA ARG A 197 -10.68 0.66 1.63
C ARG A 197 -10.71 1.74 2.71
N LYS A 198 -11.45 1.46 3.78
CA LYS A 198 -11.45 2.29 4.98
C LYS A 198 -10.33 1.86 5.92
N LEU A 199 -9.61 2.82 6.48
CA LEU A 199 -8.58 2.60 7.47
C LEU A 199 -9.20 2.67 8.86
N TYR A 200 -9.21 1.54 9.57
CA TYR A 200 -9.68 1.45 10.96
C TYR A 200 -8.55 1.49 11.98
N SER A 201 -7.33 1.16 11.55
CA SER A 201 -6.17 1.02 12.43
C SER A 201 -5.48 2.35 12.66
N ASP A 202 -5.44 2.80 13.91
CA ASP A 202 -4.68 3.99 14.32
C ASP A 202 -3.19 3.87 13.94
N LYS A 203 -2.64 2.65 13.89
CA LYS A 203 -1.27 2.40 13.46
C LYS A 203 -1.08 2.71 11.98
N GLU A 204 -2.01 2.31 11.11
CA GLU A 204 -1.96 2.62 9.67
C GLU A 204 -2.16 4.13 9.43
N ILE A 205 -3.10 4.75 10.14
CA ILE A 205 -3.35 6.18 10.05
C ILE A 205 -2.10 6.97 10.50
N SER A 206 -1.47 6.55 11.58
CA SER A 206 -0.22 7.16 12.07
C SER A 206 0.94 7.00 11.10
N LEU A 207 1.02 5.85 10.40
CA LEU A 207 2.00 5.64 9.34
C LEU A 207 1.86 6.71 8.24
N TRP A 208 0.63 6.91 7.73
CA TRP A 208 0.35 7.94 6.73
C TRP A 208 0.62 9.35 7.23
N ASN A 209 0.24 9.65 8.47
CA ASN A 209 0.44 10.98 9.03
C ASN A 209 1.93 11.35 9.15
N ARG A 210 2.82 10.38 9.36
CA ARG A 210 4.28 10.61 9.34
C ARG A 210 4.84 10.87 7.94
N LEU A 211 4.12 10.47 6.90
CA LEU A 211 4.50 10.65 5.50
C LEU A 211 3.90 11.93 4.89
N LEU A 212 3.04 12.65 5.63
CA LEU A 212 2.47 13.92 5.20
C LEU A 212 3.60 14.92 4.92
N PRO A 213 3.56 15.65 3.78
CA PRO A 213 4.52 16.70 3.54
C PRO A 213 4.32 17.85 4.53
N ASN A 214 5.43 18.50 4.90
CA ASN A 214 5.39 19.71 5.74
C ASN A 214 4.72 20.91 5.02
N ASN A 215 4.65 20.88 3.68
CA ASN A 215 4.03 21.90 2.83
C ASN A 215 3.03 21.25 1.85
N THR A 216 1.91 21.92 1.55
CA THR A 216 0.96 21.44 0.53
C THR A 216 1.52 21.56 -0.88
N LEU A 217 1.13 20.63 -1.74
CA LEU A 217 1.57 20.49 -3.14
C LEU A 217 0.65 21.28 -4.07
N GLU A 218 1.23 22.03 -5.02
CA GLU A 218 0.47 22.74 -6.07
C GLU A 218 -0.22 21.77 -7.05
#